data_AF-A0A2W2CI20-F1
#
_entry.id   AF-A0A2W2CI20-F1
#
_cell.length_a   1.000
_cell.length_b   1.000
_cell.length_c   1.000
_cell.angle_alpha   90.00
_cell.angle_beta   90.00
_cell.angle_gamma   90.00
#
_symmetry.space_group_name_H-M   'P 1'
#
loop_
_entity.id
_entity.type
_entity.pdbx_description
1 polymer ?
#
loop_
_entity_poly.entity_id
_entity_poly.type
_entity_poly.pdbx_seq_one_letter_code
_entity_poly.pdbx_strand_id
1 'polypeptide(L)'
;MSVRRRVAVLGVLAVLFAGCTRPAAPAGDGSAPLRPAWRPVTLPAPPGAPGRLLVRDAAACAGRWYAVGGVADAAGETRPAAWTSTDGASWSCRLYTS
;
A
#
# COMPACT_ATOMS: atom_id res chain seq x y z
N MET A 1 -48.78 -11.18 15.64
CA MET A 1 -47.72 -10.56 14.79
C MET A 1 -46.46 -10.15 15.58
N SER A 2 -46.59 -9.81 16.86
CA SER A 2 -45.47 -9.43 17.75
C SER A 2 -44.43 -10.54 17.96
N VAL A 3 -44.85 -11.80 18.10
CA VAL A 3 -43.94 -12.95 18.31
C VAL A 3 -43.06 -13.21 17.09
N ARG A 4 -43.63 -13.22 15.88
CA ARG A 4 -42.86 -13.41 14.63
C ARG A 4 -41.84 -12.30 14.41
N ARG A 5 -42.21 -11.04 14.71
CA ARG A 5 -41.31 -9.89 14.63
C ARG A 5 -40.17 -9.97 15.66
N ARG A 6 -40.45 -10.43 16.89
CA ARG A 6 -39.41 -10.64 17.93
C ARG A 6 -38.41 -11.73 17.52
N VAL A 7 -38.89 -12.83 16.95
CA VAL A 7 -38.04 -13.92 16.44
C VAL A 7 -37.14 -13.41 15.31
N ALA A 8 -37.69 -12.64 14.37
CA ALA A 8 -36.92 -12.05 13.28
C ALA A 8 -35.82 -11.10 13.78
N VAL A 9 -36.16 -10.22 14.74
CA VAL A 9 -35.19 -9.27 15.33
C VAL A 9 -34.07 -10.01 16.07
N LEU A 10 -34.39 -11.04 16.86
CA LEU A 10 -33.39 -11.84 17.57
C LEU A 10 -32.48 -12.59 16.60
N GLY A 11 -33.03 -13.13 15.50
CA GLY A 11 -32.24 -13.77 14.44
C GLY A 11 -31.27 -12.81 13.77
N VAL A 12 -31.72 -11.61 13.39
CA VAL A 12 -30.86 -10.57 12.79
C VAL A 12 -29.77 -10.13 13.78
N LEU A 13 -30.10 -9.95 15.05
CA LEU A 13 -29.11 -9.60 16.07
C LEU A 13 -28.05 -10.67 16.22
N ALA A 14 -28.44 -11.95 16.26
CA ALA A 14 -27.51 -13.08 16.36
C ALA A 14 -26.56 -13.15 15.15
N VAL A 15 -27.05 -12.90 13.94
CA VAL A 15 -26.23 -12.86 12.71
C VAL A 15 -25.24 -11.68 12.74
N LEU A 16 -25.68 -10.51 13.20
CA LEU A 16 -24.80 -9.34 13.36
C LEU A 16 -23.71 -9.57 14.41
N PHE A 17 -24.02 -10.23 15.52
CA PHE A 17 -23.03 -10.57 16.55
C PHE A 17 -22.06 -11.67 16.09
N ALA A 18 -22.52 -12.65 15.31
CA ALA A 18 -21.66 -13.69 14.73
C ALA A 18 -20.66 -13.15 13.69
N GLY A 19 -20.96 -12.00 13.06
CA GLY A 19 -20.02 -11.32 12.16
C GLY A 19 -18.80 -10.72 12.88
N CYS A 20 -18.90 -10.45 14.19
CA CYS A 20 -17.79 -9.93 15.00
C CYS A 20 -16.89 -11.03 15.58
N THR A 21 -17.32 -12.29 15.57
CA THR A 21 -16.45 -13.41 15.96
C THR A 21 -15.56 -13.76 14.79
N ARG A 22 -14.43 -13.04 14.66
CA ARG A 22 -13.31 -13.48 13.83
C ARG A 22 -13.02 -14.93 14.22
N PRO A 23 -13.09 -15.91 13.30
CA PRO A 23 -12.61 -17.25 13.58
C PRO A 23 -11.18 -17.09 14.10
N ALA A 24 -10.88 -17.68 15.26
CA ALA A 24 -9.50 -17.79 15.71
C ALA A 24 -8.74 -18.41 14.54
N ALA A 25 -7.77 -17.69 13.99
CA ALA A 25 -6.94 -18.22 12.94
C ALA A 25 -6.42 -19.59 13.41
N PRO A 26 -6.40 -20.63 12.55
CA PRO A 26 -5.70 -21.85 12.90
C PRO A 26 -4.34 -21.44 13.43
N ALA A 27 -3.90 -22.03 14.54
CA ALA A 27 -2.56 -21.84 15.07
C ALA A 27 -1.56 -22.40 14.05
N GLY A 28 -1.40 -21.71 12.93
CA GLY A 28 -0.31 -21.91 12.00
C GLY A 28 0.94 -21.58 12.80
N ASP A 29 1.89 -22.51 12.80
CA ASP A 29 3.19 -22.41 13.43
C ASP A 29 3.64 -20.95 13.41
N GLY A 30 3.56 -20.30 14.57
CA GLY A 30 3.53 -18.85 14.67
C GLY A 30 4.73 -18.27 13.94
N SER A 31 4.49 -17.72 12.74
CA SER A 31 5.54 -17.11 11.95
C SER A 31 6.20 -16.05 12.83
N ALA A 32 7.48 -16.26 13.13
CA ALA A 32 8.22 -15.37 14.02
C ALA A 32 8.01 -13.92 13.55
N PRO A 33 7.86 -12.95 14.47
CA PRO A 33 7.65 -11.57 14.09
C PRO A 33 8.72 -11.10 13.10
N LEU A 34 8.30 -10.58 11.96
CA LEU A 34 9.23 -10.02 10.99
C LEU A 34 10.01 -8.86 11.65
N ARG A 35 11.33 -8.86 11.46
CA ARG A 35 12.26 -7.81 11.94
C ARG A 35 12.85 -7.10 10.72
N PRO A 36 12.09 -6.24 10.04
CA PRO A 36 12.58 -5.55 8.84
C PRO A 36 13.76 -4.63 9.18
N ALA A 37 14.86 -4.77 8.45
CA ALA A 37 16.00 -3.87 8.50
C ALA A 37 15.74 -2.65 7.59
N TRP A 38 14.99 -1.68 8.11
CA TRP A 38 14.69 -0.45 7.39
C TRP A 38 15.96 0.35 7.12
N ARG A 39 16.11 0.80 5.87
CA ARG A 39 17.19 1.69 5.46
C ARG A 39 16.64 2.84 4.62
N PRO A 40 17.14 4.07 4.79
CA PRO A 40 16.82 5.14 3.88
C PRO A 40 17.44 4.86 2.51
N VAL A 41 16.72 5.24 1.45
CA VAL A 41 17.21 5.21 0.07
C VAL A 41 16.91 6.56 -0.57
N THR A 42 17.82 7.02 -1.43
CA THR A 42 17.65 8.25 -2.20
C THR A 42 17.25 7.89 -3.62
N LEU A 43 16.13 8.43 -4.06
CA LEU A 43 15.72 8.31 -5.46
C LEU A 43 16.50 9.31 -6.31
N PRO A 44 17.03 8.91 -7.48
CA PRO A 44 17.66 9.84 -8.40
C PRO A 44 16.65 10.88 -8.90
N ALA A 45 17.13 12.09 -9.17
CA ALA A 45 16.31 13.15 -9.71
C ALA A 45 15.89 12.82 -11.16
N PRO A 46 14.58 12.81 -11.47
CA PRO A 46 14.11 12.67 -12.84
C PRO A 46 14.54 13.88 -13.68
N PRO A 47 14.86 13.70 -14.97
CA PRO A 47 15.20 14.79 -15.87
C PRO A 47 14.08 15.85 -15.93
N GLY A 48 14.47 17.08 -16.26
CA GLY A 48 13.60 18.27 -16.26
C GLY A 48 13.88 19.21 -15.09
N ALA A 49 12.96 20.14 -14.84
CA ALA A 49 13.12 21.15 -13.80
C ALA A 49 13.28 20.50 -12.40
N PRO A 50 14.18 21.05 -11.55
CA PRO A 50 14.37 20.53 -10.19
C PRO A 50 13.13 20.76 -9.33
N GLY A 51 12.99 19.96 -8.28
CA GLY A 51 11.90 20.09 -7.33
C GLY A 51 11.94 19.01 -6.25
N ARG A 52 10.99 19.06 -5.33
CA ARG A 52 10.86 18.07 -4.25
C ARG A 52 10.30 16.77 -4.81
N LEU A 53 11.00 15.67 -4.58
CA LEU A 53 10.49 14.34 -4.94
C LEU A 53 9.32 13.94 -4.02
N LEU A 54 8.27 13.41 -4.62
CA LEU A 54 7.09 12.88 -3.96
C LEU A 54 6.94 11.41 -4.35
N VAL A 55 6.91 10.51 -3.37
CA VAL A 55 6.56 9.10 -3.58
C VAL A 55 5.10 8.91 -3.22
N ARG A 56 4.36 8.19 -4.08
CA ARG A 56 2.93 7.91 -3.89
C ARG A 56 2.66 6.43 -3.69
N ASP A 57 3.31 5.59 -4.47
CA ASP A 57 3.15 4.14 -4.38
C ASP A 57 4.42 3.39 -4.79
N ALA A 58 4.54 2.14 -4.33
CA ALA A 58 5.62 1.23 -4.70
C ALA A 58 5.13 -0.22 -4.76
N ALA A 59 5.54 -0.94 -5.80
CA ALA A 59 5.17 -2.34 -6.03
C ALA A 59 6.36 -3.17 -6.50
N ALA A 60 6.37 -4.45 -6.11
CA ALA A 60 7.27 -5.46 -6.66
C ALA A 60 6.50 -6.37 -7.63
N CYS A 61 6.98 -6.49 -8.86
CA CYS A 61 6.37 -7.32 -9.90
C CYS A 61 7.46 -7.94 -10.79
N ALA A 62 7.34 -9.24 -11.09
CA ALA A 62 8.27 -9.99 -11.95
C ALA A 62 9.76 -9.78 -11.59
N GLY A 63 10.09 -9.83 -10.30
CA GLY A 63 11.46 -9.67 -9.81
C GLY A 63 12.02 -8.24 -9.93
N ARG A 64 11.16 -7.24 -10.08
CA ARG A 64 11.55 -5.82 -10.18
C ARG A 64 10.69 -4.93 -9.32
N TRP A 65 11.30 -3.90 -8.77
CA TRP A 65 10.63 -2.84 -8.02
C TRP A 65 10.28 -1.67 -8.92
N TYR A 66 9.12 -1.11 -8.65
CA TYR A 66 8.59 0.09 -9.28
C TYR A 66 8.16 1.05 -8.17
N ALA A 67 8.53 2.32 -8.28
CA ALA A 67 8.02 3.39 -7.45
C ALA A 67 7.47 4.49 -8.36
N VAL A 68 6.33 5.06 -8.00
CA VAL A 68 5.66 6.11 -8.76
C VAL A 68 5.33 7.31 -7.87
N GLY A 69 5.32 8.48 -8.49
CA GLY A 69 4.96 9.73 -7.83
C GLY A 69 5.24 10.91 -8.73
N GLY A 70 5.95 11.92 -8.22
CA GLY A 70 6.20 13.13 -8.98
C GLY A 70 7.30 14.02 -8.43
N VAL A 71 7.51 15.12 -9.11
CA VAL A 71 8.38 16.22 -8.70
C VAL A 71 7.51 17.45 -8.52
N ALA A 72 7.51 18.01 -7.32
CA ALA A 72 6.80 19.24 -7.00
C ALA A 72 7.74 20.45 -7.07
N ASP A 73 7.35 21.47 -7.80
CA ASP A 73 8.08 22.74 -7.82
C ASP A 73 7.76 23.62 -6.60
N ALA A 74 8.30 24.83 -6.58
CA ALA A 74 8.07 25.79 -5.51
C ALA A 74 6.64 26.37 -5.48
N ALA A 75 5.95 26.38 -6.63
CA ALA A 75 4.55 26.80 -6.76
C ALA A 75 3.57 25.69 -6.32
N GLY A 76 4.06 24.46 -6.17
CA GLY A 76 3.27 23.28 -5.81
C GLY A 76 2.76 22.50 -7.02
N GLU A 77 3.11 22.92 -8.23
CA GLU A 77 2.80 22.17 -9.45
C GLU A 77 3.57 20.86 -9.47
N THR A 78 2.91 19.81 -9.95
CA THR A 78 3.49 18.46 -9.93
C THR A 78 3.61 17.87 -11.33
N ARG A 79 4.80 17.36 -11.64
CA ARG A 79 5.06 16.55 -12.83
C ARG A 79 5.23 15.08 -12.46
N PRO A 80 4.73 14.13 -13.27
CA PRO A 80 4.84 12.70 -12.97
C PRO A 80 6.29 12.22 -13.02
N ALA A 81 6.61 11.22 -12.19
CA ALA A 81 7.90 10.57 -12.15
C ALA A 81 7.75 9.08 -11.78
N ALA A 82 8.62 8.25 -12.34
CA ALA A 82 8.69 6.83 -12.05
C ALA A 82 10.15 6.38 -11.89
N TRP A 83 10.35 5.40 -11.02
CA TRP A 83 11.65 4.79 -10.75
C TRP A 83 11.56 3.28 -10.78
N THR A 84 12.66 2.63 -11.15
CA THR A 84 12.78 1.17 -11.10
C THR A 84 14.04 0.72 -10.41
N SER A 85 13.97 -0.45 -9.77
CA SER A 85 15.10 -1.07 -9.08
C SER A 85 15.03 -2.60 -9.20
N THR A 86 16.17 -3.27 -9.27
CA THR A 86 16.27 -4.74 -9.23
C THR A 86 16.40 -5.29 -7.82
N ASP A 87 16.78 -4.46 -6.84
CA ASP A 87 17.15 -4.87 -5.48
C ASP A 87 16.42 -4.07 -4.38
N GLY A 88 15.57 -3.11 -4.77
CA GLY A 88 14.87 -2.20 -3.86
C GLY A 88 15.79 -1.16 -3.21
N ALA A 89 17.06 -1.08 -3.60
CA ALA A 89 18.09 -0.22 -2.99
C ALA A 89 18.67 0.77 -3.99
N SER A 90 19.04 0.28 -5.17
CA SER A 90 19.60 1.05 -6.26
C SER A 90 18.50 1.36 -7.28
N TRP A 91 18.18 2.65 -7.39
CA TRP A 91 17.07 3.13 -8.19
C TRP A 91 17.54 3.88 -9.43
N SER A 92 16.77 3.77 -10.50
CA SER A 92 16.96 4.48 -11.77
C SER A 92 15.67 5.21 -12.13
N CYS A 93 15.77 6.43 -12.65
CA CYS A 93 14.61 7.12 -13.21
C CYS A 93 14.19 6.47 -14.51
N ARG A 94 12.87 6.38 -14.71
CA ARG A 94 12.28 6.00 -15.98
C ARG A 94 11.61 7.23 -16.60
N LEU A 95 12.02 7.56 -17.83
CA LEU A 95 11.33 8.56 -18.64
C LEU A 95 9.98 8.00 -19.08
N TYR A 96 8.92 8.80 -18.98
CA TYR A 96 7.70 8.58 -19.73
C TYR A 96 7.92 9.20 -21.10
N THR A 97 8.31 8.40 -22.09
CA THR A 97 8.20 8.84 -23.50
C THR A 97 6.75 8.64 -23.90
N SER A 98 6.01 9.73 -24.08
CA SER A 98 4.68 9.69 -24.71
C SER A 98 4.79 9.44 -26.21
#